data_AF-A0A1M6LC86-F1
#
_entry.id   AF-A0A1M6LC86-F1
#
_cell.length_a   1.000
_cell.length_b   1.000
_cell.length_c   1.000
_cell.angle_alpha   90.00
_cell.angle_beta   90.00
_cell.angle_gamma   90.00
#
_symmetry.space_group_name_H-M   'P 1'
#
loop_
_entity.id
_entity.type
_entity.pdbx_description
1 polymer ?
#
loop_
_entity_poly.entity_id
_entity_poly.type
_entity_poly.pdbx_seq_one_letter_code
_entity_poly.pdbx_strand_id
1 'polypeptide(L)'
;MSDSKTRDWLEAHRDYAHEDRCLIWPFTRDRRDGRGRTSLDGERRAHPIMCKMVNGPPPADKPQAAHSCGNGHLGCVNPRHLSWANNSENQHQRYAHGRANSHTQGSRSQFTPEQIETIRSQWGEFTQERLAEMYGVSISTIQYYLNDREKRGHDGVKHWSSDDDDQLRQGVAEGLSLNQLAALVGRSRKATEHRVYRIGLTSGQRPTPKKERGLSEEAGGRT
;
A
#
# COMPACT_ATOMS: atom_id res chain seq x y z
N MET A 1 26.07 -3.71 -30.67
CA MET A 1 25.90 -5.02 -31.37
C MET A 1 24.91 -5.98 -30.69
N SER A 2 24.53 -5.78 -29.41
CA SER A 2 23.56 -6.66 -28.71
C SER A 2 22.10 -6.45 -29.13
N ASP A 3 21.70 -5.23 -29.52
CA ASP A 3 20.29 -4.86 -29.68
C ASP A 3 19.61 -5.49 -30.91
N SER A 4 20.38 -5.73 -32.00
CA SER A 4 19.87 -6.43 -33.20
C SER A 4 19.45 -7.85 -32.85
N LYS A 5 20.32 -8.62 -32.18
CA LYS A 5 20.05 -10.03 -31.84
C LYS A 5 18.81 -10.22 -30.97
N THR A 6 18.57 -9.29 -30.04
CA THR A 6 17.37 -9.32 -29.20
C THR A 6 16.10 -8.98 -29.98
N ARG A 7 16.17 -8.03 -30.93
CA ARG A 7 15.05 -7.67 -31.81
C ARG A 7 14.71 -8.83 -32.73
N ASP A 8 15.69 -9.33 -33.46
CA ASP A 8 15.53 -10.41 -34.45
C ASP A 8 14.91 -11.66 -33.81
N TRP A 9 15.31 -11.98 -32.57
CA TRP A 9 14.74 -13.11 -31.84
C TRP A 9 13.28 -12.87 -31.45
N LEU A 10 12.92 -11.67 -30.96
CA LEU A 10 11.53 -11.35 -30.63
C LEU A 10 10.64 -11.41 -31.88
N GLU A 11 11.12 -10.84 -33.00
CA GLU A 11 10.41 -10.87 -34.28
C GLU A 11 10.18 -12.30 -34.78
N ALA A 12 11.20 -13.16 -34.72
CA ALA A 12 11.09 -14.56 -35.11
C ALA A 12 10.11 -15.38 -34.26
N HIS A 13 9.77 -14.92 -33.04
CA HIS A 13 8.89 -15.63 -32.11
C HIS A 13 7.57 -14.90 -31.83
N ARG A 14 7.26 -13.83 -32.59
CA ARG A 14 6.02 -13.05 -32.39
C ARG A 14 4.75 -13.86 -32.61
N ASP A 15 4.84 -14.92 -33.40
CA ASP A 15 3.72 -15.81 -33.74
C ASP A 15 3.74 -17.13 -32.95
N TYR A 16 4.56 -17.23 -31.90
CA TYR A 16 4.75 -18.45 -31.11
C TYR A 16 3.42 -19.10 -30.68
N ALA A 17 3.12 -20.27 -31.24
CA ALA A 17 1.78 -20.86 -31.31
C ALA A 17 1.21 -21.39 -29.98
N HIS A 18 2.06 -21.68 -29.00
CA HIS A 18 1.65 -22.44 -27.82
C HIS A 18 1.05 -21.55 -26.73
N GLU A 19 -0.23 -21.76 -26.42
CA GLU A 19 -0.98 -21.02 -25.39
C GLU A 19 -0.72 -21.52 -23.97
N ASP A 20 -0.33 -22.77 -23.82
CA ASP A 20 -0.14 -23.47 -22.55
C ASP A 20 1.32 -23.41 -22.06
N ARG A 21 2.27 -23.09 -22.94
CA ARG A 21 3.71 -23.13 -22.64
C ARG A 21 4.32 -21.74 -22.60
N CYS A 22 5.20 -21.49 -21.62
CA CYS A 22 5.94 -20.24 -21.58
C CYS A 22 7.08 -20.24 -22.62
N LEU A 23 7.18 -19.16 -23.37
CA LEU A 23 8.35 -18.84 -24.17
C LEU A 23 9.32 -18.07 -23.27
N ILE A 24 10.41 -18.71 -22.85
CA ILE A 24 11.36 -18.13 -21.90
C ILE A 24 12.42 -17.33 -22.65
N TRP A 25 12.67 -16.11 -22.17
CA TRP A 25 13.72 -15.23 -22.69
C TRP A 25 15.08 -15.92 -22.63
N PRO A 26 15.77 -16.15 -23.78
CA PRO A 26 16.98 -16.95 -23.82
C PRO A 26 18.25 -16.15 -23.47
N PHE A 27 18.12 -14.83 -23.28
CA PHE A 27 19.22 -13.95 -22.95
C PHE A 27 19.21 -13.58 -21.46
N THR A 28 19.99 -12.56 -21.10
CA THR A 28 20.14 -12.09 -19.73
C THR A 28 18.79 -11.79 -19.08
N ARG A 29 18.56 -12.38 -17.91
CA ARG A 29 17.45 -12.07 -17.01
C ARG A 29 17.98 -11.26 -15.83
N ASP A 30 17.15 -10.39 -15.28
CA ASP A 30 17.50 -9.62 -14.10
C ASP A 30 17.58 -10.54 -12.89
N ARG A 31 18.62 -10.41 -12.07
CA ARG A 31 18.82 -11.30 -10.91
C ARG A 31 17.81 -11.02 -9.78
N ARG A 32 17.21 -9.84 -9.73
CA ARG A 32 16.29 -9.43 -8.67
C ARG A 32 14.87 -9.92 -8.93
N ASP A 33 14.37 -9.76 -10.16
CA ASP A 33 12.98 -10.06 -10.50
C ASP A 33 12.81 -11.17 -11.56
N GLY A 34 13.93 -11.71 -12.07
CA GLY A 34 13.97 -12.82 -13.03
C GLY A 34 13.42 -12.47 -14.43
N ARG A 35 13.07 -11.21 -14.68
CA ARG A 35 12.51 -10.77 -15.96
C ARG A 35 13.59 -10.68 -17.04
N GLY A 36 13.23 -10.98 -18.28
CA GLY A 36 14.15 -10.81 -19.42
C GLY A 36 14.56 -9.35 -19.58
N ARG A 37 15.88 -9.11 -19.67
CA ARG A 37 16.47 -7.78 -19.88
C ARG A 37 16.82 -7.55 -21.33
N THR A 38 16.61 -6.32 -21.76
CA THR A 38 16.98 -5.78 -23.08
C THR A 38 17.18 -4.28 -22.94
N SER A 39 17.69 -3.62 -23.99
CA SER A 39 17.76 -2.15 -24.08
C SER A 39 17.08 -1.64 -25.36
N LEU A 40 16.24 -2.50 -25.96
CA LEU A 40 15.62 -2.28 -27.25
C LEU A 40 14.50 -1.23 -27.16
N ASP A 41 14.51 -0.27 -28.09
CA ASP A 41 13.53 0.83 -28.18
C ASP A 41 13.37 1.63 -26.86
N GLY A 42 14.44 1.72 -26.07
CA GLY A 42 14.43 2.40 -24.76
C GLY A 42 13.77 1.61 -23.63
N GLU A 43 13.26 0.41 -23.91
CA GLU A 43 12.62 -0.47 -22.93
C GLU A 43 13.65 -1.42 -22.31
N ARG A 44 13.59 -1.57 -20.97
CA ARG A 44 14.55 -2.39 -20.21
C ARG A 44 14.15 -3.86 -20.11
N ARG A 45 12.90 -4.16 -20.43
CA ARG A 45 12.28 -5.49 -20.25
C ARG A 45 11.84 -6.08 -21.58
N ALA A 46 12.02 -7.38 -21.77
CA ALA A 46 11.69 -8.02 -23.04
C ALA A 46 10.17 -8.19 -23.28
N HIS A 47 9.40 -8.45 -22.22
CA HIS A 47 7.96 -8.73 -22.35
C HIS A 47 7.10 -7.55 -22.81
N PRO A 48 7.31 -6.28 -22.40
CA PRO A 48 6.52 -5.16 -22.92
C PRO A 48 6.80 -4.91 -24.40
N ILE A 49 8.01 -5.22 -24.88
CA ILE A 49 8.35 -5.14 -26.30
C ILE A 49 7.59 -6.18 -27.09
N MET A 50 7.61 -7.45 -26.66
CA MET A 50 6.80 -8.50 -27.30
C MET A 50 5.32 -8.12 -27.29
N CYS A 51 4.80 -7.65 -26.15
CA CYS A 51 3.41 -7.19 -26.02
C CYS A 51 3.10 -6.07 -27.03
N LYS A 52 4.01 -5.11 -27.22
CA LYS A 52 3.88 -4.05 -28.21
C LYS A 52 3.91 -4.56 -29.65
N MET A 53 4.73 -5.56 -29.95
CA MET A 53 4.82 -6.16 -31.28
C MET A 53 3.54 -6.89 -31.70
N VAL A 54 2.79 -7.48 -30.75
CA VAL A 54 1.58 -8.26 -31.05
C VAL A 54 0.28 -7.50 -30.79
N ASN A 55 0.23 -6.64 -29.77
CA ASN A 55 -0.99 -5.91 -29.37
C ASN A 55 -0.94 -4.42 -29.74
N GLY A 56 0.17 -3.92 -30.30
CA GLY A 56 0.38 -2.50 -30.53
C GLY A 56 0.75 -1.73 -29.25
N PRO A 57 0.85 -0.39 -29.32
CA PRO A 57 1.25 0.45 -28.19
C PRO A 57 0.25 0.34 -27.01
N PRO A 58 0.72 0.57 -25.77
CA PRO A 58 -0.16 0.53 -24.60
C PRO A 58 -1.24 1.63 -24.68
N PRO A 59 -2.51 1.30 -24.38
CA PRO A 59 -3.53 2.30 -24.09
C PRO A 59 -3.15 3.15 -22.89
N ALA A 60 -3.62 4.41 -22.85
CA ALA A 60 -3.28 5.37 -21.79
C ALA A 60 -3.70 4.90 -20.39
N ASP A 61 -4.82 4.18 -20.28
CA ASP A 61 -5.37 3.63 -19.04
C ASP A 61 -4.72 2.29 -18.65
N LYS A 62 -4.00 1.63 -19.56
CA LYS A 62 -3.40 0.29 -19.38
C LYS A 62 -1.90 0.27 -19.71
N PRO A 63 -1.06 1.00 -18.94
CA PRO A 63 0.34 1.18 -19.28
C PRO A 63 1.23 -0.04 -18.99
N GLN A 64 0.72 -1.13 -18.39
CA GLN A 64 1.53 -2.27 -17.98
C GLN A 64 1.29 -3.51 -18.83
N ALA A 65 2.35 -4.18 -19.26
CA ALA A 65 2.24 -5.52 -19.83
C ALA A 65 2.11 -6.54 -18.69
N ALA A 66 0.99 -7.27 -18.67
CA ALA A 66 0.68 -8.29 -17.66
C ALA A 66 0.75 -9.70 -18.26
N HIS A 67 0.98 -10.69 -17.38
CA HIS A 67 1.14 -12.09 -17.76
C HIS A 67 -0.05 -12.92 -17.28
N SER A 68 -0.83 -13.49 -18.20
CA SER A 68 -1.93 -14.43 -17.87
C SER A 68 -1.44 -15.78 -17.37
N CYS A 69 -0.16 -16.12 -17.59
CA CYS A 69 0.47 -17.34 -17.05
C CYS A 69 1.08 -17.15 -15.66
N GLY A 70 1.10 -15.91 -15.15
CA GLY A 70 1.86 -15.53 -13.95
C GLY A 70 3.38 -15.58 -14.13
N ASN A 71 3.96 -16.39 -15.02
CA ASN A 71 5.40 -16.73 -15.12
C ASN A 71 6.35 -15.60 -15.60
N GLY A 72 5.96 -14.33 -15.54
CA GLY A 72 6.82 -13.20 -15.92
C GLY A 72 8.16 -13.15 -15.18
N HIS A 73 8.20 -13.52 -13.89
CA HIS A 73 9.42 -13.63 -13.09
C HIS A 73 10.37 -14.78 -13.48
N LEU A 74 9.95 -15.70 -14.36
CA LEU A 74 10.83 -16.72 -14.93
C LEU A 74 11.39 -16.26 -16.28
N GLY A 75 11.03 -15.05 -16.73
CA GLY A 75 11.41 -14.51 -18.02
C GLY A 75 10.45 -14.88 -19.14
N CYS A 76 9.18 -15.16 -18.85
CA CYS A 76 8.19 -15.42 -19.90
C CYS A 76 7.99 -14.19 -20.81
N VAL A 77 8.07 -14.41 -22.12
CA VAL A 77 7.83 -13.45 -23.19
C VAL A 77 6.89 -14.04 -24.26
N ASN A 78 6.03 -14.99 -23.90
CA ASN A 78 5.08 -15.57 -24.84
C ASN A 78 4.06 -14.51 -25.28
N PRO A 79 3.91 -14.22 -26.59
CA PRO A 79 2.94 -13.23 -27.08
C PRO A 79 1.50 -13.50 -26.64
N ARG A 80 1.11 -14.77 -26.53
CA ARG A 80 -0.24 -15.19 -26.11
C ARG A 80 -0.47 -15.12 -24.60
N HIS A 81 0.59 -14.93 -23.81
CA HIS A 81 0.49 -14.70 -22.36
C HIS A 81 0.45 -13.22 -22.00
N LEU A 82 0.59 -12.32 -22.97
CA LEU A 82 0.82 -10.90 -22.73
C LEU A 82 -0.36 -10.05 -23.18
N SER A 83 -0.81 -9.17 -22.29
CA SER A 83 -1.83 -8.17 -22.60
C SER A 83 -1.56 -6.88 -21.82
N TRP A 84 -2.06 -5.75 -22.34
CA TRP A 84 -2.03 -4.48 -21.60
C TRP A 84 -3.03 -4.51 -20.43
N ALA A 85 -2.59 -4.00 -19.29
CA ALA A 85 -3.36 -3.94 -18.06
C ALA A 85 -3.07 -2.64 -17.30
N ASN A 86 -4.04 -2.21 -16.51
CA ASN A 86 -3.83 -1.18 -15.50
C ASN A 86 -3.23 -1.79 -14.22
N ASN A 87 -2.82 -0.93 -13.28
CA ASN A 87 -2.25 -1.36 -12.01
C ASN A 87 -3.16 -2.32 -11.23
N SER A 88 -4.46 -2.04 -11.18
CA SER A 88 -5.44 -2.84 -10.43
C SER A 88 -5.62 -4.24 -11.04
N GLU A 89 -5.80 -4.30 -12.36
CA GLU A 89 -5.91 -5.54 -13.14
C GLU A 89 -4.67 -6.43 -12.97
N ASN A 90 -3.47 -5.85 -13.07
CA ASN A 90 -2.22 -6.58 -12.89
C ASN A 90 -2.05 -7.11 -11.44
N GLN A 91 -2.49 -6.35 -10.44
CA GLN A 91 -2.48 -6.82 -9.05
C GLN A 91 -3.50 -7.94 -8.81
N HIS A 92 -4.70 -7.84 -9.37
CA HIS A 92 -5.70 -8.91 -9.30
C HIS A 92 -5.21 -10.22 -9.94
N GLN A 93 -4.55 -10.15 -11.10
CA GLN A 93 -3.92 -11.33 -11.71
C GLN A 93 -2.84 -11.93 -10.81
N ARG A 94 -2.05 -11.09 -10.12
CA ARG A 94 -1.06 -11.57 -9.15
C ARG A 94 -1.71 -12.36 -8.00
N TYR A 95 -2.88 -11.92 -7.51
CA TYR A 95 -3.67 -12.67 -6.51
C TYR A 95 -4.20 -13.99 -7.07
N ALA A 96 -4.78 -13.97 -8.28
CA ALA A 96 -5.32 -15.17 -8.94
C ALA A 96 -4.25 -16.25 -9.15
N HIS A 97 -3.00 -15.85 -9.43
CA HIS A 97 -1.87 -16.77 -9.59
C HIS A 97 -1.21 -17.20 -8.27
N GLY A 98 -1.78 -16.84 -7.10
CA GLY A 98 -1.23 -17.21 -5.79
C GLY A 98 0.15 -16.58 -5.51
N ARG A 99 0.47 -15.47 -6.18
CA ARG A 99 1.77 -14.77 -6.10
C ARG A 99 1.71 -13.39 -5.48
N ALA A 100 0.53 -12.99 -5.03
CA ALA A 100 0.51 -12.00 -3.99
C ALA A 100 1.31 -12.59 -2.82
N ASN A 101 2.21 -11.81 -2.22
CA ASN A 101 2.68 -12.13 -0.88
C ASN A 101 1.42 -12.41 -0.08
N SER A 102 1.15 -13.67 0.26
CA SER A 102 -0.12 -13.98 0.87
C SER A 102 -0.14 -13.15 2.14
N HIS A 103 -1.08 -12.20 2.21
CA HIS A 103 -1.31 -11.43 3.42
C HIS A 103 -1.91 -12.34 4.52
N THR A 104 -1.86 -13.66 4.33
CA THR A 104 -2.28 -14.63 5.31
C THR A 104 -1.25 -14.85 6.43
N GLN A 105 -0.01 -14.35 6.35
CA GLN A 105 0.90 -14.30 7.50
C GLN A 105 1.93 -13.16 7.37
N GLY A 106 1.49 -11.90 7.32
CA GLY A 106 2.36 -10.83 7.80
C GLY A 106 2.52 -11.00 9.31
N SER A 107 3.64 -10.63 9.93
CA SER A 107 3.81 -10.72 11.40
C SER A 107 2.73 -10.00 12.22
N ARG A 108 1.89 -9.19 11.55
CA ARG A 108 0.71 -8.48 12.03
C ARG A 108 -0.56 -9.33 12.22
N SER A 109 -0.61 -10.57 11.72
CA SER A 109 -1.79 -11.45 11.83
C SER A 109 -1.58 -12.66 12.74
N GLN A 110 -0.45 -12.74 13.45
CA GLN A 110 -0.13 -13.88 14.31
C GLN A 110 -0.89 -13.86 15.64
N PHE A 111 -1.28 -12.69 16.14
CA PHE A 111 -2.01 -12.55 17.40
C PHE A 111 -3.42 -12.01 17.17
N THR A 112 -4.38 -12.62 17.86
CA THR A 112 -5.74 -12.10 18.03
C THR A 112 -5.73 -10.80 18.85
N PRO A 113 -6.75 -9.93 18.73
CA PRO A 113 -6.89 -8.75 19.58
C PRO A 113 -6.79 -9.07 21.08
N GLU A 114 -7.35 -10.20 21.51
CA GLU A 114 -7.32 -10.66 22.90
C GLU A 114 -5.90 -11.06 23.33
N GLN A 115 -5.13 -11.70 22.45
CA GLN A 115 -3.72 -12.01 22.71
C GLN A 115 -2.86 -10.75 22.77
N ILE A 116 -3.13 -9.75 21.92
CA ILE A 116 -2.43 -8.46 21.95
C ILE A 116 -2.70 -7.75 23.29
N GLU A 117 -3.95 -7.75 23.76
CA GLU A 117 -4.31 -7.18 25.06
C GLU A 117 -3.63 -7.92 26.21
N THR A 118 -3.55 -9.25 26.13
CA THR A 118 -2.83 -10.07 27.12
C THR A 118 -1.34 -9.70 27.15
N ILE A 119 -0.68 -9.62 25.99
CA ILE A 119 0.73 -9.22 25.87
C ILE A 119 0.96 -7.82 26.47
N ARG A 120 0.03 -6.89 26.27
CA ARG A 120 0.08 -5.53 26.83
C ARG A 120 -0.10 -5.53 28.35
N SER A 121 -1.03 -6.32 28.88
CA SER A 121 -1.29 -6.42 30.33
C SER A 121 -0.11 -7.01 31.12
N GLN A 122 0.65 -7.91 30.49
CA GLN A 122 1.83 -8.57 31.08
C GLN A 122 3.10 -7.71 30.99
N TRP A 123 3.06 -6.61 30.25
CA TRP A 123 4.20 -5.71 30.09
C TRP A 123 4.47 -4.92 31.36
N GLY A 124 5.72 -4.97 31.82
CA GLY A 124 6.14 -4.39 33.11
C GLY A 124 6.28 -5.42 34.22
N GLU A 125 5.58 -6.56 34.12
CA GLU A 125 5.79 -7.74 34.94
C GLU A 125 6.82 -8.69 34.30
N PHE A 126 6.76 -8.86 32.98
CA PHE A 126 7.70 -9.66 32.20
C PHE A 126 8.53 -8.80 31.25
N THR A 127 9.78 -9.22 30.99
CA THR A 127 10.64 -8.57 29.99
C THR A 127 10.20 -8.94 28.57
N GLN A 128 10.66 -8.18 27.56
CA GLN A 128 10.31 -8.45 26.16
C GLN A 128 10.85 -9.79 25.68
N GLU A 129 12.04 -10.18 26.18
CA GLU A 129 12.67 -11.47 25.91
C GLU A 129 11.79 -12.61 26.43
N ARG A 130 11.28 -12.47 27.66
CA ARG A 130 10.43 -13.50 28.27
C ARG A 130 9.08 -13.62 27.57
N LEU A 131 8.46 -12.49 27.21
CA LEU A 131 7.24 -12.48 26.42
C LEU A 131 7.47 -13.11 25.04
N ALA A 132 8.58 -12.78 24.37
CA ALA A 132 8.91 -13.33 23.07
C ALA A 132 9.04 -14.87 23.11
N GLU A 133 9.69 -15.39 24.16
CA GLU A 133 9.79 -16.83 24.42
C GLU A 133 8.42 -17.46 24.67
N MET A 134 7.61 -16.88 25.55
CA MET A 134 6.28 -17.39 25.90
C MET A 134 5.35 -17.53 24.70
N TYR A 135 5.41 -16.57 23.78
CA TYR A 135 4.55 -16.55 22.59
C TYR A 135 5.22 -17.11 21.32
N GLY A 136 6.47 -17.60 21.42
CA GLY A 136 7.19 -18.22 20.30
C GLY A 136 7.46 -17.25 19.15
N VAL A 137 7.75 -15.98 19.45
CA VAL A 137 7.98 -14.93 18.45
C VAL A 137 9.29 -14.21 18.66
N SER A 138 9.70 -13.38 17.69
CA SER A 138 10.85 -12.50 17.86
C SER A 138 10.58 -11.39 18.88
N ILE A 139 11.62 -10.91 19.55
CA ILE A 139 11.56 -9.74 20.44
C ILE A 139 11.01 -8.53 19.67
N SER A 140 11.39 -8.35 18.40
CA SER A 140 10.87 -7.28 17.55
C SER A 140 9.36 -7.37 17.31
N THR A 141 8.79 -8.58 17.31
CA THR A 141 7.35 -8.81 17.23
C THR A 141 6.66 -8.32 18.50
N ILE A 142 7.17 -8.68 19.68
CA ILE A 142 6.65 -8.19 20.96
C ILE A 142 6.78 -6.67 21.04
N GLN A 143 7.95 -6.13 20.74
CA GLN A 143 8.21 -4.69 20.72
C GLN A 143 7.26 -3.95 19.78
N TYR A 144 6.91 -4.55 18.63
CA TYR A 144 5.92 -4.01 17.71
C TYR A 144 4.54 -3.91 18.35
N TYR A 145 4.04 -4.96 19.03
CA TYR A 145 2.72 -4.96 19.67
C TYR A 145 2.65 -4.12 20.96
N LEU A 146 3.75 -4.02 21.71
CA LEU A 146 3.88 -3.11 22.85
C LEU A 146 3.95 -1.65 22.40
N ASN A 147 4.64 -1.40 21.28
CA ASN A 147 4.67 -0.09 20.62
C ASN A 147 3.51 0.12 19.66
N ASP A 148 2.55 -0.80 19.56
CA ASP A 148 1.42 -0.65 18.65
C ASP A 148 0.56 0.46 19.21
N ARG A 149 0.84 1.65 18.68
CA ARG A 149 0.31 2.92 19.10
C ARG A 149 -1.09 3.04 18.55
N GLU A 150 -2.05 2.51 19.28
CA GLU A 150 -3.44 2.97 19.18
C GLU A 150 -3.51 4.52 19.30
N LYS A 151 -2.52 5.13 19.98
CA LYS A 151 -2.39 6.58 20.18
C LYS A 151 -1.72 7.36 19.03
N ARG A 152 -1.08 6.73 18.05
CA ARG A 152 -0.51 7.40 16.88
C ARG A 152 -0.68 6.47 15.70
N GLY A 153 -1.59 6.83 14.81
CA GLY A 153 -1.72 6.21 13.51
C GLY A 153 -0.38 6.04 12.83
N HIS A 154 -0.35 5.18 11.82
CA HIS A 154 0.81 4.91 10.98
C HIS A 154 1.47 6.19 10.41
N ASP A 155 0.76 7.31 10.38
CA ASP A 155 1.16 8.65 9.94
C ASP A 155 1.62 9.59 11.08
N GLY A 156 1.70 9.11 12.33
CA GLY A 156 1.98 9.92 13.51
C GLY A 156 0.80 10.74 14.03
N VAL A 157 -0.40 10.58 13.45
CA VAL A 157 -1.61 11.32 13.84
C VAL A 157 -2.33 10.59 14.97
N LYS A 158 -2.65 11.27 16.07
CA LYS A 158 -3.50 10.71 17.13
C LYS A 158 -4.92 10.54 16.57
N HIS A 159 -5.40 9.32 16.37
CA HIS A 159 -6.78 9.05 15.93
C HIS A 159 -7.76 9.17 17.10
N TRP A 160 -9.03 9.45 16.82
CA TRP A 160 -10.08 9.47 17.84
C TRP A 160 -10.45 8.03 18.21
N SER A 161 -10.37 7.68 19.49
CA SER A 161 -10.75 6.36 20.01
C SER A 161 -12.23 6.34 20.46
N SER A 162 -12.74 5.14 20.77
CA SER A 162 -14.04 4.99 21.44
C SER A 162 -14.05 5.66 22.81
N ASP A 163 -12.97 5.51 23.59
CA ASP A 163 -12.79 6.16 24.88
C ASP A 163 -12.79 7.70 24.77
N ASP A 164 -12.12 8.27 23.74
CA ASP A 164 -12.20 9.71 23.47
C ASP A 164 -13.67 10.13 23.22
N ASP A 165 -14.46 9.33 22.50
CA ASP A 165 -15.88 9.64 22.22
C ASP A 165 -16.75 9.53 23.48
N ASP A 166 -16.51 8.53 24.32
CA ASP A 166 -17.28 8.31 25.55
C ASP A 166 -17.02 9.44 26.57
N GLN A 167 -15.77 9.89 26.69
CA GLN A 167 -15.42 11.09 27.47
C GLN A 167 -16.12 12.36 26.94
N LEU A 168 -16.25 12.50 25.61
CA LEU A 168 -17.00 13.61 25.03
C LEU A 168 -18.51 13.52 25.30
N ARG A 169 -19.10 12.32 25.19
CA ARG A 169 -20.52 12.10 25.51
C ARG A 169 -20.82 12.44 26.96
N GLN A 170 -20.01 11.91 27.88
CA GLN A 170 -20.15 12.16 29.31
C GLN A 170 -19.96 13.64 29.64
N GLY A 171 -18.90 14.27 29.12
CA GLY A 171 -18.63 15.68 29.39
C GLY A 171 -19.72 16.61 28.85
N VAL A 172 -20.33 16.30 27.70
CA VAL A 172 -21.49 17.05 27.19
C VAL A 172 -22.70 16.87 28.11
N ALA A 173 -22.97 15.64 28.59
CA ALA A 173 -24.05 15.37 29.54
C ALA A 173 -23.87 16.11 30.87
N GLU A 174 -22.62 16.31 31.30
CA GLU A 174 -22.24 17.08 32.49
C GLU A 174 -22.21 18.61 32.25
N GLY A 175 -22.51 19.07 31.03
CA GLY A 175 -22.56 20.50 30.68
C GLY A 175 -21.19 21.17 30.52
N LEU A 176 -20.12 20.39 30.27
CA LEU A 176 -18.78 20.93 30.07
C LEU A 176 -18.68 21.76 28.79
N SER A 177 -17.93 22.86 28.87
CA SER A 177 -17.61 23.68 27.70
C SER A 177 -16.65 22.98 26.74
N LEU A 178 -16.63 23.39 25.46
CA LEU A 178 -15.70 22.85 24.45
C LEU A 178 -14.21 22.95 24.86
N ASN A 179 -13.84 23.95 25.65
CA ASN A 179 -12.46 24.08 26.15
C ASN A 179 -12.13 23.01 27.20
N GLN A 180 -13.08 22.73 28.11
CA GLN A 180 -12.93 21.68 29.12
C GLN A 180 -12.94 20.30 28.46
N LEU A 181 -13.82 20.06 27.48
CA LEU A 181 -13.82 18.83 26.69
C LEU A 181 -12.48 18.64 25.95
N ALA A 182 -11.93 19.71 25.36
CA ALA A 182 -10.64 19.65 24.68
C ALA A 182 -9.48 19.33 25.63
N ALA A 183 -9.49 19.89 26.84
CA ALA A 183 -8.53 19.52 27.88
C ALA A 183 -8.68 18.06 28.31
N LEU A 184 -9.92 17.58 28.49
CA LEU A 184 -10.25 16.21 28.89
C LEU A 184 -9.66 15.18 27.93
N VAL A 185 -9.93 15.31 26.62
CA VAL A 185 -9.42 14.38 25.60
C VAL A 185 -7.97 14.67 25.16
N GLY A 186 -7.35 15.72 25.70
CA GLY A 186 -6.01 16.18 25.33
C GLY A 186 -5.90 16.53 23.84
N ARG A 187 -6.81 17.36 23.33
CA ARG A 187 -6.89 17.78 21.92
C ARG A 187 -7.04 19.29 21.81
N SER A 188 -6.87 19.82 20.59
CA SER A 188 -7.19 21.23 20.35
C SER A 188 -8.71 21.43 20.36
N ARG A 189 -9.16 22.58 20.89
CA ARG A 189 -10.57 23.00 20.91
C ARG A 189 -11.27 22.76 19.57
N LYS A 190 -10.63 23.15 18.46
CA LYS A 190 -11.17 23.01 17.09
C LYS A 190 -11.33 21.54 16.68
N ALA A 191 -10.37 20.68 17.00
CA ALA A 191 -10.48 19.26 16.69
C ALA A 191 -11.62 18.61 17.48
N THR A 192 -11.77 18.98 18.75
CA THR A 192 -12.84 18.52 19.63
C THR A 192 -14.21 18.97 19.12
N GLU A 193 -14.37 20.25 18.77
CA GLU A 193 -15.61 20.79 18.16
C GLU A 193 -16.02 20.00 16.90
N HIS A 194 -15.07 19.77 15.98
CA HIS A 194 -15.32 18.94 14.79
C HIS A 194 -15.67 17.48 15.11
N ARG A 195 -15.16 16.93 16.22
CA ARG A 195 -15.49 15.56 16.62
C ARG A 195 -16.90 15.50 17.21
N VAL A 196 -17.20 16.33 18.21
CA VAL A 196 -18.51 16.46 18.88
C VAL A 196 -19.62 16.63 17.84
N TYR A 197 -19.41 17.46 16.81
CA TYR A 197 -20.34 17.58 15.68
C TYR A 197 -20.54 16.28 14.90
N ARG A 198 -19.45 15.60 14.52
CA ARG A 198 -19.51 14.35 13.74
C ARG A 198 -20.14 13.18 14.50
N ILE A 199 -20.05 13.16 15.83
CA ILE A 199 -20.69 12.15 16.67
C ILE A 199 -22.11 12.55 17.12
N GLY A 200 -22.65 13.64 16.57
CA GLY A 200 -24.06 14.02 16.75
C GLY A 200 -24.39 14.68 18.09
N LEU A 201 -23.39 15.12 18.85
CA LEU A 201 -23.59 15.72 20.18
C LEU A 201 -23.89 17.23 20.16
N THR A 202 -24.06 17.83 18.99
CA THR A 202 -24.47 19.24 18.83
C THR A 202 -25.50 19.38 17.71
N SER A 203 -26.56 20.15 17.98
CA SER A 203 -27.62 20.49 17.05
C SER A 203 -27.36 21.83 16.34
N GLY A 204 -26.20 22.00 15.71
CA GLY A 204 -25.80 23.26 15.07
C GLY A 204 -24.85 23.09 13.87
N GLN A 205 -24.89 24.02 12.92
CA GLN A 205 -24.24 23.95 11.60
C GLN A 205 -22.76 23.52 11.61
N ARG A 206 -22.35 22.82 10.54
CA ARG A 206 -20.98 22.35 10.25
C ARG A 206 -19.95 23.50 10.38
N PRO A 207 -18.80 23.29 11.04
CA PRO A 207 -17.71 24.27 11.06
C PRO A 207 -17.19 24.54 9.64
N THR A 208 -16.99 25.81 9.30
CA THR A 208 -16.59 26.22 7.94
C THR A 208 -15.21 25.69 7.55
N PRO A 209 -15.04 25.15 6.32
CA PRO A 209 -13.73 24.72 5.82
C PRO A 209 -12.77 25.91 5.73
N LYS A 210 -11.47 25.67 5.98
CA LYS A 210 -10.42 26.69 5.85
C LYS A 210 -10.40 27.19 4.39
N LYS A 211 -10.47 28.51 4.18
CA LYS A 211 -10.13 29.14 2.88
C LYS A 211 -8.73 28.70 2.48
N GLU A 212 -8.59 28.22 1.25
CA GLU A 212 -7.29 27.96 0.64
C GLU A 212 -6.47 29.26 0.66
N ARG A 213 -5.25 29.17 1.19
CA ARG A 213 -4.29 30.27 1.13
C ARG A 213 -3.87 30.43 -0.33
N GLY A 214 -4.43 31.43 -1.00
CA GLY A 214 -4.02 31.83 -2.34
C GLY A 214 -2.51 32.02 -2.40
N LEU A 215 -1.88 31.35 -3.37
CA LEU A 215 -0.51 31.59 -3.78
C LEU A 215 -0.44 33.04 -4.25
N SER A 216 0.32 33.86 -3.53
CA SER A 216 0.70 35.20 -3.97
C SER A 216 1.63 35.06 -5.18
N GLU A 217 1.12 35.40 -6.37
CA GLU A 217 1.94 35.72 -7.53
C GLU A 217 2.61 37.08 -7.29
N GLU A 218 3.91 37.07 -7.01
CA GLU A 218 4.78 38.23 -7.25
C GLU A 218 5.77 37.87 -8.34
N ALA A 219 5.62 38.50 -9.52
CA ALA A 219 6.71 38.70 -10.46
C ALA A 219 6.38 39.84 -11.45
N GLY A 220 7.14 40.94 -11.33
CA GLY A 220 7.62 41.69 -12.49
C GLY A 220 6.87 42.96 -12.86
N GLY A 221 7.39 44.11 -12.42
CA GLY A 221 6.99 45.40 -13.00
C GLY A 221 7.60 46.61 -12.31
N ARG A 222 8.87 46.91 -12.60
CA ARG A 222 9.40 48.28 -12.45
C ARG A 222 10.18 48.65 -13.72
N THR A 223 9.55 49.53 -14.49
CA THR A 223 10.18 50.49 -15.40
C THR A 223 11.04 51.49 -14.64
#